data_AF-A0A935JNI6-F1
#
_entry.id   AF-A0A935JNI6-F1
#
_cell.length_a   1.000
_cell.length_b   1.000
_cell.length_c   1.000
_cell.angle_alpha   90.00
_cell.angle_beta   90.00
_cell.angle_gamma   90.00
#
_symmetry.space_group_name_H-M   'P 1'
#
loop_
_entity.id
_entity.type
_entity.pdbx_description
1 polymer ?
#
loop_
_entity_poly.entity_id
_entity_poly.type
_entity_poly.pdbx_seq_one_letter_code
_entity_poly.pdbx_strand_id
1 'polypeptide(L)'
;MVVMQCASAAFAFAAVWLATHYLGADGYGEIAAIIAAAQIVQIFTAWTAIALSRYGTDEFVGTGRITQSFWARFFILLPNTLVILALSFLWLPWLSSWLKLQPGSGWLVLGFFIAISIWLHIQHALLGAKLPREQGTLLAIERVITVTLMLVLVWFGHLNPTTVLGSYVASQFIVSAIGMFMLRGLVSWKFELDIDALKRILKFSYPLFFAFFVLNLSNSYIDAIFISQYLTKADLGIYSIAFQFNGIFCSFRCLQDHFWERSLSH
;
A
#
# COMPACT_ATOMS: atom_id res chain seq x y z
N MET A 1 -7.16 12.00 13.40
CA MET A 1 -6.31 11.54 12.28
C MET A 1 -4.95 11.11 12.79
N VAL A 2 -4.20 12.00 13.45
CA VAL A 2 -2.84 11.70 13.95
C VAL A 2 -2.79 10.49 14.90
N VAL A 3 -3.72 10.38 15.85
CA VAL A 3 -3.79 9.20 16.76
C VAL A 3 -3.91 7.87 16.00
N MET A 4 -4.69 7.84 14.92
CA MET A 4 -4.85 6.62 14.10
C MET A 4 -3.58 6.30 13.31
N GLN A 5 -2.84 7.32 12.88
CA GLN A 5 -1.52 7.13 12.24
C GLN A 5 -0.49 6.59 13.23
N CYS A 6 -0.45 7.11 14.47
CA CYS A 6 0.40 6.57 15.53
C CYS A 6 0.04 5.13 15.87
N ALA A 7 -1.26 4.81 16.01
CA ALA A 7 -1.72 3.45 16.24
C ALA A 7 -1.31 2.52 15.08
N SER A 8 -1.54 2.95 13.84
CA SER A 8 -1.12 2.20 12.65
C SER A 8 0.39 1.96 12.64
N ALA A 9 1.22 2.96 12.98
CA ALA A 9 2.66 2.82 13.04
C ALA A 9 3.10 1.83 14.14
N ALA A 10 2.48 1.89 15.32
CA ALA A 10 2.75 0.96 16.42
C ALA A 10 2.39 -0.50 16.05
N PHE A 11 1.24 -0.74 15.41
CA PHE A 11 0.87 -2.08 14.97
C PHE A 11 1.70 -2.56 13.77
N ALA A 12 2.11 -1.67 12.87
CA ALA A 12 3.06 -2.01 11.82
C ALA A 12 4.39 -2.47 12.41
N PHE A 13 4.89 -1.75 13.43
CA PHE A 13 6.07 -2.16 14.18
C PHE A 13 5.89 -3.50 14.88
N ALA A 14 4.75 -3.73 15.53
CA ALA A 14 4.45 -5.00 16.18
C ALA A 14 4.43 -6.17 15.19
N ALA A 15 3.88 -5.97 13.98
CA ALA A 15 3.91 -6.99 12.92
C ALA A 15 5.36 -7.32 12.50
N VAL A 16 6.19 -6.29 12.30
CA VAL A 16 7.61 -6.47 11.94
C VAL A 16 8.39 -7.17 13.06
N TRP A 17 8.17 -6.76 14.31
CA TRP A 17 8.78 -7.38 15.47
C TRP A 17 8.37 -8.85 15.60
N LEU A 18 7.07 -9.17 15.47
CA LEU A 18 6.59 -10.55 15.50
C LEU A 18 7.21 -11.39 14.38
N ALA A 19 7.19 -10.90 13.14
CA ALA A 19 7.79 -11.62 12.00
C ALA A 19 9.29 -11.89 12.25
N THR A 20 10.03 -10.89 12.71
CA THR A 20 11.48 -11.00 12.95
C THR A 20 11.79 -11.91 14.13
N HIS A 21 11.04 -11.80 15.22
CA HIS A 21 11.28 -12.59 16.44
C HIS A 21 11.10 -14.09 16.18
N TYR A 22 10.10 -14.47 15.39
CA TYR A 22 9.78 -15.88 15.13
C TYR A 22 10.48 -16.46 13.89
N LEU A 23 10.71 -15.67 12.84
CA LEU A 23 11.32 -16.15 11.59
C LEU A 23 12.82 -15.85 11.50
N GLY A 24 13.36 -15.05 12.42
CA GLY A 24 14.71 -14.52 12.34
C GLY A 24 14.85 -13.45 11.25
N ALA A 25 16.06 -12.89 11.17
CA ALA A 25 16.39 -11.85 10.20
C ALA A 25 16.26 -12.33 8.74
N ASP A 26 16.65 -13.58 8.47
CA ASP A 26 16.58 -14.17 7.11
C ASP A 26 15.15 -14.35 6.62
N GLY A 27 14.25 -14.87 7.47
CA GLY A 27 12.85 -15.05 7.11
C GLY A 27 12.11 -13.73 6.91
N TYR A 28 12.44 -12.71 7.71
CA TYR A 28 11.90 -11.36 7.48
C TYR A 28 12.48 -10.69 6.23
N GLY A 29 13.76 -10.92 5.92
CA GLY A 29 14.39 -10.46 4.68
C GLY A 29 13.69 -10.99 3.43
N GLU A 30 13.21 -12.23 3.46
CA GLU A 30 12.40 -12.79 2.37
C GLU A 30 11.05 -12.07 2.20
N ILE A 31 10.34 -11.83 3.31
CA ILE A 31 9.08 -11.07 3.31
C ILE A 31 9.30 -9.67 2.72
N ALA A 32 10.34 -8.98 3.18
CA ALA A 32 10.70 -7.64 2.71
C ALA A 32 11.01 -7.63 1.21
N ALA A 33 11.74 -8.63 0.70
CA ALA A 33 12.05 -8.75 -0.72
C ALA A 33 10.79 -8.95 -1.58
N ILE A 34 9.83 -9.77 -1.13
CA ILE A 34 8.55 -9.99 -1.83
C ILE A 34 7.70 -8.71 -1.84
N ILE A 35 7.62 -8.02 -0.70
CA ILE A 35 6.92 -6.72 -0.59
C ILE A 35 7.55 -5.72 -1.56
N ALA A 36 8.88 -5.60 -1.56
CA ALA A 36 9.60 -4.68 -2.45
C ALA A 36 9.35 -5.01 -3.93
N ALA A 37 9.41 -6.29 -4.32
CA ALA A 37 9.12 -6.73 -5.68
C ALA A 37 7.73 -6.28 -6.16
N ALA A 38 6.71 -6.48 -5.32
CA ALA A 38 5.35 -6.09 -5.64
C ALA A 38 5.17 -4.56 -5.70
N GLN A 39 5.84 -3.82 -4.81
CA GLN A 39 5.77 -2.36 -4.76
C GLN A 39 6.48 -1.69 -5.96
N ILE A 40 7.58 -2.26 -6.47
CA ILE A 40 8.22 -1.81 -7.71
C ILE A 40 7.22 -1.85 -8.87
N VAL A 41 6.49 -2.96 -8.99
CA VAL A 41 5.47 -3.13 -10.04
C VAL A 41 4.25 -2.25 -9.79
N GLN A 42 3.94 -1.96 -8.53
CA GLN A 42 2.85 -1.08 -8.14
C GLN A 42 2.97 0.32 -8.75
N ILE A 43 4.19 0.82 -9.02
CA ILE A 43 4.41 2.14 -9.66
C ILE A 43 3.56 2.29 -10.95
N PHE A 44 3.46 1.23 -11.74
CA PHE A 44 2.72 1.21 -13.01
C PHE A 44 1.19 1.27 -12.85
N THR A 45 0.68 1.12 -11.62
CA THR A 45 -0.75 1.22 -11.28
C THR A 45 -1.06 2.37 -10.31
N ALA A 46 -0.07 2.84 -9.56
CA ALA A 46 -0.23 3.88 -8.54
C ALA A 46 -0.27 5.30 -9.11
N TRP A 47 0.32 5.55 -10.29
CA TRP A 47 0.49 6.88 -10.87
C TRP A 47 -0.81 7.67 -11.13
N THR A 48 -1.96 7.00 -11.20
CA THR A 48 -3.28 7.64 -11.33
C THR A 48 -4.04 7.81 -10.00
N ALA A 49 -3.50 7.31 -8.89
CA ALA A 49 -4.20 7.28 -7.61
C ALA A 49 -4.50 8.67 -7.07
N ILE A 50 -3.53 9.59 -7.14
CA ILE A 50 -3.71 10.96 -6.65
C ILE A 50 -4.74 11.76 -7.45
N ALA A 51 -4.94 11.42 -8.73
CA ALA A 51 -5.97 12.02 -9.57
C ALA A 51 -7.38 11.72 -9.06
N LEU A 52 -7.61 10.50 -8.56
CA LEU A 52 -8.88 10.12 -7.96
C LEU A 52 -9.17 10.94 -6.70
N SER A 53 -8.19 11.15 -5.82
CA SER A 53 -8.41 12.01 -4.65
C SER A 53 -8.69 13.46 -5.04
N ARG A 54 -8.00 13.98 -6.06
CA ARG A 54 -8.19 15.35 -6.55
C ARG A 54 -9.56 15.55 -7.20
N TYR A 55 -9.80 14.85 -8.31
CA TYR A 55 -11.03 15.02 -9.08
C TYR A 55 -12.25 14.44 -8.37
N GLY A 56 -12.07 13.42 -7.52
CA GLY A 56 -13.12 12.94 -6.63
C GLY A 56 -13.54 14.01 -5.63
N THR A 57 -12.61 14.80 -5.09
CA THR A 57 -12.97 15.93 -4.19
C THR A 57 -13.79 16.98 -4.93
N ASP A 58 -13.37 17.33 -6.16
CA ASP A 58 -14.09 18.29 -7.00
C ASP A 58 -15.51 17.79 -7.33
N GLU A 59 -15.64 16.52 -7.72
CA GLU A 59 -16.93 15.87 -8.00
C GLU A 59 -17.82 15.78 -6.76
N PHE A 60 -17.24 15.45 -5.61
CA PHE A 60 -17.96 15.33 -4.34
C PHE A 60 -18.53 16.67 -3.88
N VAL A 61 -17.78 17.77 -4.06
CA VAL A 61 -18.27 19.12 -3.74
C VAL A 61 -19.44 19.52 -4.64
N GLY A 62 -19.39 19.17 -5.93
CA GLY A 62 -20.46 19.52 -6.87
C GLY A 62 -21.70 18.64 -6.77
N THR A 63 -21.55 17.34 -6.52
CA THR A 63 -22.62 16.34 -6.68
C THR A 63 -22.93 15.54 -5.42
N GLY A 64 -22.10 15.64 -4.38
CA GLY A 64 -22.14 14.76 -3.21
C GLY A 64 -21.70 13.32 -3.48
N ARG A 65 -21.17 13.03 -4.68
CA ARG A 65 -20.76 11.68 -5.12
C ARG A 65 -19.37 11.72 -5.77
N ILE A 66 -18.75 10.56 -5.91
CA ILE A 66 -17.45 10.38 -6.58
C ILE A 66 -17.49 9.32 -7.68
N THR A 67 -18.67 9.12 -8.27
CA THR A 67 -18.96 8.00 -9.18
C THR A 67 -18.11 8.06 -10.44
N GLN A 68 -18.03 9.23 -11.08
CA GLN A 68 -17.33 9.38 -12.36
C GLN A 68 -15.82 9.20 -12.15
N SER A 69 -15.26 9.85 -11.14
CA SER A 69 -13.84 9.77 -10.81
C SER A 69 -13.44 8.35 -10.39
N PHE A 70 -14.28 7.69 -9.58
CA PHE A 70 -14.06 6.32 -9.13
C PHE A 70 -14.00 5.35 -10.32
N TRP A 71 -15.04 5.35 -11.17
CA TRP A 71 -15.10 4.45 -12.32
C TRP A 71 -14.05 4.79 -13.37
N ALA A 72 -13.80 6.06 -13.66
CA ALA A 72 -12.76 6.46 -14.60
C ALA A 72 -11.38 5.93 -14.17
N ARG A 73 -11.02 6.03 -12.87
CA ARG A 73 -9.77 5.41 -12.41
C ARG A 73 -9.84 3.88 -12.46
N PHE A 74 -10.96 3.26 -12.09
CA PHE A 74 -11.12 1.81 -12.16
C PHE A 74 -10.87 1.27 -13.58
N PHE A 75 -11.40 1.97 -14.59
CA PHE A 75 -11.18 1.63 -16.01
C PHE A 75 -9.77 1.89 -16.51
N ILE A 76 -8.93 2.63 -15.79
CA ILE A 76 -7.48 2.71 -16.06
C ILE A 76 -6.74 1.61 -15.30
N LEU A 77 -7.10 1.42 -14.03
CA LEU A 77 -6.46 0.48 -13.13
C LEU A 77 -6.62 -0.96 -13.63
N LEU A 78 -7.85 -1.38 -13.93
CA LEU A 78 -8.16 -2.76 -14.29
C LEU A 78 -7.37 -3.25 -15.51
N PRO A 79 -7.40 -2.58 -16.70
CA PRO A 79 -6.61 -3.03 -17.84
C PRO A 79 -5.10 -2.96 -17.55
N ASN A 80 -4.61 -1.94 -16.83
CA ASN A 80 -3.19 -1.87 -16.48
C ASN A 80 -2.77 -3.05 -15.59
N THR A 81 -3.55 -3.36 -14.56
CA THR A 81 -3.31 -4.51 -13.68
C THR A 81 -3.36 -5.82 -14.48
N LEU A 82 -4.34 -6.00 -15.37
CA LEU A 82 -4.43 -7.20 -16.21
C LEU A 82 -3.24 -7.35 -17.16
N VAL A 83 -2.79 -6.27 -17.80
CA VAL A 83 -1.60 -6.29 -18.66
C VAL A 83 -0.35 -6.65 -17.86
N ILE A 84 -0.17 -6.06 -16.67
CA ILE A 84 0.98 -6.36 -15.80
C ILE A 84 0.97 -7.84 -15.37
N LEU A 85 -0.20 -8.37 -14.99
CA LEU A 85 -0.34 -9.78 -14.61
C LEU A 85 -0.08 -10.71 -15.80
N ALA A 86 -0.60 -10.38 -16.98
CA ALA A 86 -0.39 -11.15 -18.20
C ALA A 86 1.09 -11.17 -18.62
N LEU A 87 1.80 -10.06 -18.42
CA LEU A 87 3.23 -9.96 -18.72
C LEU A 87 4.14 -10.44 -17.57
N SER A 88 3.58 -11.09 -16.54
CA SER A 88 4.36 -11.56 -15.37
C SER A 88 5.49 -12.50 -15.75
N PHE A 89 5.32 -13.32 -16.80
CA PHE A 89 6.39 -14.18 -17.31
C PHE A 89 7.62 -13.43 -17.83
N LEU A 90 7.53 -12.13 -18.17
CA LEU A 90 8.66 -11.33 -18.61
C LEU A 90 9.40 -10.69 -17.43
N TRP A 91 8.67 -9.97 -16.57
CA TRP A 91 9.29 -9.14 -15.54
C TRP A 91 9.54 -9.89 -14.23
N LEU A 92 8.72 -10.89 -13.90
CA LEU A 92 8.82 -11.61 -12.62
C LEU A 92 10.09 -12.46 -12.51
N PRO A 93 10.56 -13.18 -13.56
CA PRO A 93 11.83 -13.87 -13.50
C PRO A 93 13.02 -12.92 -13.28
N TRP A 94 13.00 -11.77 -13.95
CA TRP A 94 14.01 -10.73 -13.79
C TRP A 94 14.02 -10.20 -12.36
N LEU A 95 12.86 -9.80 -11.81
CA LEU A 95 12.75 -9.37 -10.40
C LEU A 95 13.13 -10.48 -9.41
N SER A 96 12.74 -11.73 -9.68
CA SER A 96 13.02 -12.86 -8.80
C SER A 96 14.50 -13.14 -8.69
N SER A 97 15.22 -13.08 -9.81
CA SER A 97 16.68 -13.21 -9.83
C SER A 97 17.34 -12.01 -9.16
N TRP A 98 16.86 -10.80 -9.43
CA TRP A 98 17.46 -9.57 -8.94
C TRP A 98 17.34 -9.42 -7.42
N LEU A 99 16.19 -9.77 -6.85
CA LEU A 99 15.90 -9.71 -5.42
C LEU A 99 16.16 -11.04 -4.69
N LYS A 100 16.72 -12.06 -5.36
CA LYS A 100 17.04 -13.38 -4.80
C LYS A 100 15.83 -14.03 -4.08
N LEU A 101 14.66 -13.95 -4.71
CA LEU A 101 13.40 -14.49 -4.17
C LEU A 101 13.46 -16.02 -4.05
N GLN A 102 12.76 -16.58 -3.06
CA GLN A 102 12.68 -18.02 -2.91
C GLN A 102 11.97 -18.65 -4.13
N PRO A 103 12.45 -19.77 -4.67
CA PRO A 103 11.77 -20.47 -5.76
C PRO A 103 10.30 -20.77 -5.40
N GLY A 104 9.38 -20.44 -6.30
CA GLY A 104 7.95 -20.65 -6.08
C GLY A 104 7.23 -19.55 -5.30
N SER A 105 7.90 -18.48 -4.86
CA SER A 105 7.27 -17.32 -4.18
C SER A 105 6.61 -16.31 -5.13
N GLY A 106 6.73 -16.50 -6.45
CA GLY A 106 6.23 -15.54 -7.44
C GLY A 106 4.73 -15.24 -7.34
N TRP A 107 3.91 -16.21 -6.94
CA TRP A 107 2.47 -16.00 -6.74
C TRP A 107 2.17 -15.07 -5.55
N LEU A 108 3.02 -15.02 -4.53
CA LEU A 108 2.88 -14.09 -3.40
C LEU A 108 3.14 -12.65 -3.86
N VAL A 109 4.12 -12.45 -4.73
CA VAL A 109 4.39 -11.13 -5.34
C VAL A 109 3.15 -10.65 -6.10
N LEU A 110 2.55 -11.51 -6.93
CA LEU A 110 1.35 -11.17 -7.69
C LEU A 110 0.13 -10.94 -6.78
N GLY A 111 -0.08 -11.81 -5.78
CA GLY A 111 -1.18 -11.68 -4.83
C GLY A 111 -1.11 -10.39 -4.02
N PHE A 112 0.09 -10.05 -3.51
CA PHE A 112 0.31 -8.80 -2.79
C PHE A 112 0.19 -7.57 -3.69
N PHE A 113 0.70 -7.64 -4.93
CA PHE A 113 0.50 -6.58 -5.93
C PHE A 113 -0.98 -6.31 -6.22
N ILE A 114 -1.81 -7.34 -6.36
CA ILE A 114 -3.25 -7.18 -6.58
C ILE A 114 -3.91 -6.54 -5.36
N ALA A 115 -3.64 -7.10 -4.17
CA ALA A 115 -4.22 -6.62 -2.93
C ALA A 115 -3.89 -5.15 -2.66
N ILE A 116 -2.62 -4.76 -2.84
CA ILE A 116 -2.19 -3.37 -2.61
C ILE A 116 -2.73 -2.42 -3.69
N SER A 117 -2.91 -2.88 -4.93
CA SER A 117 -3.48 -2.08 -6.02
C SER A 117 -4.96 -1.76 -5.77
N ILE A 118 -5.73 -2.75 -5.33
CA ILE A 118 -7.14 -2.59 -4.94
C ILE A 118 -7.21 -1.69 -3.71
N TRP A 119 -6.41 -1.96 -2.69
CA TRP A 119 -6.45 -1.17 -1.46
C TRP A 119 -6.11 0.30 -1.72
N LEU A 120 -5.08 0.57 -2.53
CA LEU A 120 -4.71 1.93 -2.93
C LEU A 120 -5.86 2.65 -3.65
N HIS A 121 -6.64 1.94 -4.48
CA HIS A 121 -7.82 2.52 -5.11
C HIS A 121 -8.85 3.01 -4.10
N ILE A 122 -9.16 2.16 -3.12
CA ILE A 122 -10.14 2.45 -2.07
C ILE A 122 -9.66 3.60 -1.18
N GLN A 123 -8.37 3.62 -0.81
CA GLN A 123 -7.79 4.71 -0.03
C GLN A 123 -7.97 6.07 -0.71
N HIS A 124 -7.62 6.17 -2.00
CA HIS A 124 -7.76 7.43 -2.74
C HIS A 124 -9.22 7.77 -3.04
N ALA A 125 -10.11 6.78 -3.15
CA ALA A 125 -11.55 7.02 -3.23
C ALA A 125 -12.09 7.65 -1.93
N LEU A 126 -11.69 7.13 -0.76
CA LEU A 126 -12.07 7.71 0.53
C LEU A 126 -11.57 9.14 0.68
N LEU A 127 -10.33 9.42 0.24
CA LEU A 127 -9.81 10.78 0.20
C LEU A 127 -10.63 11.69 -0.72
N GLY A 128 -10.98 11.22 -1.93
CA GLY A 128 -11.85 11.94 -2.85
C GLY A 128 -13.25 12.21 -2.29
N ALA A 129 -13.78 11.30 -1.48
CA ALA A 129 -15.05 11.45 -0.76
C ALA A 129 -14.97 12.37 0.48
N LYS A 130 -13.83 13.03 0.74
CA LYS A 130 -13.57 13.80 1.97
C LYS A 130 -13.69 12.98 3.26
N LEU A 131 -13.31 11.71 3.22
CA LEU A 131 -13.28 10.78 4.36
C LEU A 131 -11.84 10.41 4.80
N PRO A 132 -10.94 11.38 5.07
CA PRO A 132 -9.56 11.07 5.42
C PRO A 132 -9.42 10.48 6.84
N ARG A 133 -10.41 10.69 7.72
CA ARG A 133 -10.44 10.09 9.06
C ARG A 133 -10.69 8.59 8.96
N GLU A 134 -11.62 8.21 8.10
CA GLU A 134 -12.04 6.85 7.81
C GLU A 134 -10.92 6.09 7.11
N GLN A 135 -10.26 6.71 6.13
CA GLN A 135 -9.05 6.16 5.51
C GLN A 135 -7.96 5.89 6.55
N GLY A 136 -7.65 6.84 7.44
CA GLY A 136 -6.68 6.64 8.51
C GLY A 136 -7.08 5.55 9.50
N THR A 137 -8.38 5.41 9.77
CA THR A 137 -8.92 4.36 10.65
C THR A 137 -8.79 2.97 10.00
N LEU A 138 -9.08 2.85 8.70
CA LEU A 138 -8.94 1.60 7.98
C LEU A 138 -7.47 1.17 7.84
N LEU A 139 -6.53 2.10 7.71
CA LEU A 139 -5.10 1.80 7.78
C LEU A 139 -4.71 1.21 9.15
N ALA A 140 -5.20 1.79 10.24
CA ALA A 140 -4.97 1.24 11.57
C ALA A 140 -5.60 -0.16 11.72
N ILE A 141 -6.84 -0.34 11.26
CA ILE A 141 -7.55 -1.63 11.27
C ILE A 141 -6.79 -2.66 10.42
N GLU A 142 -6.26 -2.29 9.26
CA GLU A 142 -5.43 -3.19 8.42
C GLU A 142 -4.27 -3.75 9.24
N ARG A 143 -3.54 -2.90 9.96
CA ARG A 143 -2.41 -3.30 10.79
C ARG A 143 -2.83 -4.16 11.99
N VAL A 144 -3.95 -3.82 12.64
CA VAL A 144 -4.52 -4.65 13.72
C VAL A 144 -4.90 -6.04 13.21
N ILE A 145 -5.56 -6.12 12.05
CA ILE A 145 -5.94 -7.41 11.43
C ILE A 145 -4.68 -8.21 11.09
N THR A 146 -3.67 -7.61 10.46
CA THR A 146 -2.40 -8.29 10.15
C THR A 146 -1.77 -8.88 11.40
N VAL A 147 -1.58 -8.08 12.46
CA VAL A 147 -1.01 -8.55 13.73
C VAL A 147 -1.85 -9.66 14.35
N THR A 148 -3.18 -9.52 14.35
CA THR A 148 -4.10 -10.52 14.91
C THR A 148 -3.99 -11.85 14.16
N LEU A 149 -3.99 -11.82 12.83
CA LEU A 149 -3.81 -13.02 12.01
C LEU A 149 -2.45 -13.69 12.27
N MET A 150 -1.37 -12.90 12.41
CA MET A 150 -0.05 -13.42 12.76
C MET A 150 -0.03 -14.08 14.15
N LEU A 151 -0.66 -13.46 15.16
CA LEU A 151 -0.75 -14.04 16.50
C LEU A 151 -1.53 -15.37 16.50
N VAL A 152 -2.60 -15.45 15.72
CA VAL A 152 -3.34 -16.71 15.53
C VAL A 152 -2.43 -17.77 14.88
N LEU A 153 -1.65 -17.42 13.86
CA LEU A 153 -0.70 -18.35 13.24
C LEU A 153 0.42 -18.79 14.18
N VAL A 154 0.92 -17.89 15.02
CA VAL A 154 1.87 -18.21 16.09
C VAL A 154 1.26 -19.21 17.06
N TRP A 155 0.03 -18.98 17.51
CA TRP A 155 -0.67 -19.86 18.44
C TRP A 155 -0.79 -21.29 17.91
N PHE A 156 -1.04 -21.44 16.61
CA PHE A 156 -1.10 -22.74 15.96
C PHE A 156 0.28 -23.29 15.54
N GLY A 157 1.38 -22.56 15.72
CA GLY A 157 2.71 -22.99 15.32
C GLY A 157 2.95 -23.03 13.81
N HIS A 158 2.16 -22.28 13.02
CA HIS A 158 2.20 -22.28 11.56
C HIS A 158 2.85 -21.02 10.97
N LEU A 159 3.56 -20.22 11.78
CA LEU A 159 4.18 -18.98 11.31
C LEU A 159 5.40 -19.28 10.42
N ASN A 160 5.30 -18.89 9.14
CA ASN A 160 6.35 -18.97 8.13
C ASN A 160 6.26 -17.75 7.19
N PRO A 161 7.26 -17.47 6.33
CA PRO A 161 7.23 -16.28 5.46
C PRO A 161 5.97 -16.18 4.58
N THR A 162 5.51 -17.32 4.05
CA THR A 162 4.30 -17.42 3.22
C THR A 162 3.03 -17.03 3.96
N THR A 163 2.85 -17.53 5.19
CA THR A 163 1.64 -17.25 6.00
C THR A 163 1.64 -15.83 6.53
N VAL A 164 2.82 -15.25 6.83
CA VAL A 164 2.93 -13.82 7.15
C VAL A 164 2.52 -12.97 5.95
N LEU A 165 3.05 -13.23 4.76
CA LEU A 165 2.60 -12.51 3.54
C LEU A 165 1.11 -12.74 3.26
N GLY A 166 0.61 -13.96 3.47
CA GLY A 166 -0.80 -14.28 3.41
C GLY A 166 -1.64 -13.39 4.34
N SER A 167 -1.15 -13.10 5.56
CA SER A 167 -1.83 -12.21 6.50
C SER A 167 -1.86 -10.74 6.03
N TYR A 168 -0.82 -10.27 5.36
CA TYR A 168 -0.79 -8.94 4.74
C TYR A 168 -1.75 -8.84 3.55
N VAL A 169 -1.80 -9.86 2.70
CA VAL A 169 -2.73 -9.93 1.57
C VAL A 169 -4.18 -9.98 2.07
N ALA A 170 -4.45 -10.85 3.04
CA ALA A 170 -5.79 -11.02 3.59
C ALA A 170 -6.29 -9.74 4.27
N SER A 171 -5.46 -9.06 5.07
CA SER A 171 -5.86 -7.82 5.73
C SER A 171 -6.24 -6.74 4.73
N GLN A 172 -5.47 -6.58 3.64
CA GLN A 172 -5.75 -5.62 2.57
C GLN A 172 -7.07 -5.90 1.86
N PHE A 173 -7.39 -7.16 1.57
CA PHE A 173 -8.68 -7.51 1.00
C PHE A 173 -9.84 -7.23 1.96
N ILE A 174 -9.68 -7.57 3.24
CA ILE A 174 -10.70 -7.32 4.26
C ILE A 174 -10.98 -5.82 4.38
N VAL A 175 -9.94 -4.98 4.54
CA VAL A 175 -10.15 -3.52 4.66
C VAL A 175 -10.61 -2.88 3.37
N SER A 176 -10.22 -3.42 2.20
CA SER A 176 -10.75 -2.97 0.91
C SER A 176 -12.24 -3.24 0.79
N ALA A 177 -12.71 -4.41 1.24
CA ALA A 177 -14.13 -4.74 1.26
C ALA A 177 -14.91 -3.82 2.22
N ILE A 178 -14.37 -3.54 3.41
CA ILE A 178 -14.95 -2.59 4.35
C ILE A 178 -15.01 -1.18 3.74
N GLY A 179 -13.92 -0.70 3.14
CA GLY A 179 -13.88 0.61 2.51
C GLY A 179 -14.83 0.74 1.32
N MET A 180 -14.96 -0.30 0.50
CA MET A 180 -15.95 -0.35 -0.58
C MET A 180 -17.39 -0.30 -0.03
N PHE A 181 -17.66 -1.00 1.07
CA PHE A 181 -18.95 -0.94 1.75
C PHE A 181 -19.25 0.48 2.29
N MET A 182 -18.25 1.20 2.81
CA MET A 182 -18.42 2.59 3.23
C MET A 182 -18.73 3.53 2.05
N LEU A 183 -18.13 3.26 0.89
CA LEU A 183 -18.33 4.03 -0.33
C LEU A 183 -19.65 3.73 -1.06
N ARG A 184 -20.41 2.71 -0.65
CA ARG A 184 -21.64 2.25 -1.36
C ARG A 184 -22.71 3.33 -1.56
N GLY A 185 -22.75 4.35 -0.70
CA GLY A 185 -23.68 5.47 -0.81
C GLY A 185 -23.15 6.65 -1.64
N LEU A 186 -21.85 6.67 -1.91
CA LEU A 186 -21.12 7.77 -2.58
C LEU A 186 -20.72 7.42 -4.02
N VAL A 187 -20.65 6.12 -4.31
CA VAL A 187 -20.38 5.56 -5.64
C VAL A 187 -21.65 4.87 -6.13
N SER A 188 -22.15 5.27 -7.29
CA SER A 188 -23.22 4.55 -7.99
C SER A 188 -22.68 3.22 -8.51
N TRP A 189 -23.42 2.14 -8.30
CA TRP A 189 -23.12 0.81 -8.87
C TRP A 189 -23.39 0.73 -10.37
N LYS A 190 -23.98 1.76 -10.97
CA LYS A 190 -24.09 1.88 -12.42
C LYS A 190 -22.71 2.24 -12.97
N PHE A 191 -22.13 1.34 -13.76
CA PHE A 191 -20.89 1.57 -14.49
C PHE A 191 -21.12 2.67 -15.52
N GLU A 192 -20.74 3.90 -15.18
CA GLU A 192 -20.83 5.06 -16.07
C GLU A 192 -19.40 5.43 -16.49
N LEU A 193 -19.04 5.04 -17.71
CA LEU A 193 -17.76 5.43 -18.30
C LEU A 193 -17.90 6.84 -18.89
N ASP A 194 -17.41 7.83 -18.16
CA ASP A 194 -17.20 9.18 -18.70
C ASP A 194 -15.80 9.27 -19.32
N ILE A 195 -15.77 9.31 -20.66
CA ILE A 195 -14.53 9.42 -21.44
C ILE A 195 -13.80 10.74 -21.16
N ASP A 196 -14.52 11.82 -20.84
CA ASP A 196 -13.90 13.11 -20.55
C ASP A 196 -13.26 13.11 -19.15
N ALA A 197 -13.89 12.45 -18.18
CA ALA A 197 -13.28 12.20 -16.88
C ALA A 197 -12.01 11.35 -17.01
N LEU A 198 -12.05 10.29 -17.83
CA LEU A 198 -10.89 9.43 -18.12
C LEU A 198 -9.72 10.23 -18.72
N LYS A 199 -9.97 11.01 -19.78
CA LYS A 199 -8.95 11.85 -20.43
C LYS A 199 -8.36 12.87 -19.46
N ARG A 200 -9.19 13.45 -18.59
CA ARG A 200 -8.76 14.42 -17.58
C ARG A 200 -7.81 13.80 -16.57
N ILE A 201 -8.15 12.62 -16.05
CA ILE A 201 -7.29 11.84 -15.15
C ILE A 201 -5.96 11.53 -15.83
N LEU A 202 -5.98 11.01 -17.06
CA LEU A 202 -4.75 10.66 -17.79
C LEU A 202 -3.86 11.88 -18.07
N LYS A 203 -4.44 13.00 -18.53
CA LYS A 203 -3.70 14.23 -18.80
C LYS A 203 -3.03 14.79 -17.55
N PHE A 204 -3.70 14.70 -16.40
CA PHE A 204 -3.14 15.11 -15.12
C PHE A 204 -2.06 14.16 -14.61
N SER A 205 -2.27 12.85 -14.75
CA SER A 205 -1.37 11.83 -14.21
C SER A 205 -0.14 11.55 -15.07
N TYR A 206 -0.18 11.84 -16.38
CA TYR A 206 0.95 11.62 -17.29
C TYR A 206 2.27 12.26 -16.82
N PRO A 207 2.35 13.56 -16.50
CA PRO A 207 3.59 14.15 -15.97
C PRO A 207 3.95 13.61 -14.59
N LEU A 208 2.95 13.20 -13.79
CA LEU A 208 3.16 12.64 -12.46
C LEU A 208 3.76 11.25 -12.50
N PHE A 209 3.64 10.50 -13.60
CA PHE A 209 4.26 9.19 -13.74
C PHE A 209 5.76 9.24 -13.50
N PHE A 210 6.47 10.20 -14.12
CA PHE A 210 7.91 10.38 -13.93
C PHE A 210 8.25 10.78 -12.50
N ALA A 211 7.48 11.70 -11.91
CA ALA A 211 7.68 12.12 -10.53
C ALA A 211 7.46 10.94 -9.55
N PHE A 212 6.40 10.14 -9.75
CA PHE A 212 6.12 8.95 -8.96
C PHE A 212 7.22 7.90 -9.11
N PHE A 213 7.69 7.68 -10.33
CA PHE A 213 8.79 6.76 -10.59
C PHE A 213 10.04 7.17 -9.81
N VAL A 214 10.49 8.42 -9.96
CA VAL A 214 11.68 8.93 -9.27
C VAL A 214 11.51 8.90 -7.75
N LEU A 215 10.38 9.39 -7.22
CA LEU A 215 10.13 9.48 -5.79
C LEU A 215 10.09 8.09 -5.11
N ASN A 216 9.42 7.12 -5.73
CA ASN A 216 9.33 5.79 -5.15
C ASN A 216 10.67 5.04 -5.29
N LEU A 217 11.38 5.24 -6.41
CA LEU A 217 12.73 4.70 -6.57
C LEU A 217 13.67 5.26 -5.49
N SER A 218 13.66 6.57 -5.25
CA SER A 218 14.56 7.22 -4.30
C SER A 218 14.27 6.89 -2.83
N ASN A 219 13.01 6.82 -2.42
CA ASN A 219 12.65 6.73 -1.00
C ASN A 219 12.68 5.32 -0.40
N SER A 220 12.62 4.27 -1.23
CA SER A 220 12.44 2.91 -0.69
C SER A 220 13.15 1.84 -1.51
N TYR A 221 13.35 2.05 -2.81
CA TYR A 221 13.92 1.00 -3.64
C TYR A 221 15.42 1.11 -3.81
N ILE A 222 16.02 2.30 -3.95
CA ILE A 222 17.49 2.41 -4.07
C ILE A 222 18.22 1.74 -2.90
N ASP A 223 17.75 1.96 -1.67
CA ASP A 223 18.38 1.37 -0.49
C ASP A 223 18.18 -0.14 -0.43
N ALA A 224 16.97 -0.64 -0.69
CA ALA A 224 16.69 -2.07 -0.76
C ALA A 224 17.46 -2.77 -1.89
N ILE A 225 17.65 -2.08 -3.02
CA ILE A 225 18.44 -2.54 -4.16
C ILE A 225 19.91 -2.61 -3.77
N PHE A 226 20.46 -1.56 -3.15
CA PHE A 226 21.86 -1.53 -2.73
C PHE A 226 22.15 -2.64 -1.71
N ILE A 227 21.26 -2.84 -0.74
CA ILE A 227 21.44 -3.86 0.29
C ILE A 227 21.27 -5.26 -0.29
N SER A 228 20.29 -5.52 -1.16
CA SER A 228 20.12 -6.86 -1.75
C SER A 228 21.26 -7.28 -2.70
N GLN A 229 21.90 -6.30 -3.34
CA GLN A 229 23.04 -6.53 -4.23
C GLN A 229 24.36 -6.75 -3.47
N TYR A 230 24.59 -5.99 -2.40
CA TYR A 230 25.88 -5.98 -1.69
C TYR A 230 25.90 -6.68 -0.33
N LEU A 231 24.74 -7.04 0.23
CA LEU A 231 24.60 -7.59 1.59
C LEU A 231 23.67 -8.82 1.64
N THR A 232 23.60 -9.45 2.81
CA THR A 232 22.83 -10.68 3.04
C THR A 232 21.33 -10.40 3.27
N LYS A 233 20.48 -11.43 3.24
CA LYS A 233 19.04 -11.30 3.55
C LYS A 233 18.81 -10.79 4.98
N ALA A 234 19.64 -11.22 5.93
CA ALA A 234 19.64 -10.71 7.29
C ALA A 234 19.86 -9.18 7.36
N ASP A 235 20.78 -8.64 6.56
CA ASP A 235 21.07 -7.20 6.52
C ASP A 235 19.88 -6.39 5.97
N LEU A 236 19.18 -6.93 4.96
CA LEU A 236 17.93 -6.35 4.44
C LEU A 236 16.84 -6.32 5.51
N GLY A 237 16.77 -7.37 6.34
CA GLY A 237 15.88 -7.42 7.50
C GLY A 237 16.20 -6.32 8.52
N ILE A 238 17.47 -6.18 8.90
CA ILE A 238 17.94 -5.16 9.87
C ILE A 238 17.63 -3.75 9.36
N TYR A 239 17.96 -3.46 8.09
CA TYR A 239 17.66 -2.15 7.50
C TYR A 239 16.17 -1.86 7.47
N SER A 240 15.34 -2.85 7.08
CA SER A 240 13.89 -2.68 7.04
C SER A 240 13.30 -2.38 8.42
N ILE A 241 13.85 -2.98 9.48
CA ILE A 241 13.47 -2.67 10.87
C ILE A 241 13.87 -1.24 11.23
N ALA A 242 15.10 -0.83 10.92
CA ALA A 242 15.58 0.53 11.18
C ALA A 242 14.75 1.60 10.45
N PHE A 243 14.35 1.32 9.20
CA PHE A 243 13.48 2.19 8.42
C PHE A 243 12.09 2.36 9.06
N GLN A 244 11.52 1.28 9.59
CA GLN A 244 10.24 1.34 10.32
C GLN A 244 10.35 2.16 11.61
N PHE A 245 11.45 2.04 12.35
CA PHE A 245 11.72 2.89 13.51
C PHE A 245 11.75 4.38 13.13
N ASN A 246 12.45 4.73 12.05
CA ASN A 246 12.50 6.11 11.56
C ASN A 246 11.09 6.64 11.21
N GLY A 247 10.25 5.81 10.58
CA GLY A 247 8.86 6.15 10.28
C GLY A 247 8.02 6.49 11.53
N ILE A 248 8.22 5.76 12.62
CA ILE A 248 7.57 6.04 13.91
C ILE A 248 8.02 7.40 14.44
N PHE A 249 9.32 7.69 14.45
CA PHE A 249 9.87 8.96 14.91
C PHE A 249 9.34 10.16 14.12
N CYS A 250 9.29 10.06 12.79
CA CYS A 250 8.70 11.09 11.94
C CYS A 250 7.20 11.31 12.25
N SER A 251 6.45 10.24 12.51
CA SER A 251 5.03 10.32 12.88
C SER A 251 4.83 11.01 14.23
N PHE A 252 5.69 10.74 15.21
CA PHE A 252 5.68 11.44 16.51
C PHE A 252 6.02 12.92 16.38
N ARG A 253 6.99 13.29 15.54
CA ARG A 253 7.36 14.69 15.31
C ARG A 253 6.18 15.49 14.75
N CYS A 254 5.47 14.92 13.77
CA CYS A 254 4.26 15.54 13.21
C CYS A 254 3.15 15.72 14.26
N LEU A 255 3.00 14.80 15.22
CA LEU A 255 2.07 14.94 16.34
C LEU A 255 2.48 16.09 17.27
N GLN A 256 3.77 16.22 17.59
CA GLN A 256 4.29 17.30 18.43
C GLN A 256 4.07 18.68 17.80
N ASP A 257 4.35 18.82 16.50
CA ASP A 257 4.14 20.08 15.77
C ASP A 257 2.65 20.49 15.78
N HIS A 258 1.73 19.52 15.59
CA HIS A 258 0.29 19.77 15.65
C HIS A 258 -0.21 20.16 17.06
N PHE A 259 0.39 19.61 18.12
CA PHE A 259 0.09 20.02 19.50
C PHE A 259 0.62 21.43 19.79
N TRP A 260 1.81 21.77 19.28
CA TRP A 260 2.42 23.08 19.45
C TRP A 260 1.60 24.17 18.75
N GLU A 261 1.17 23.97 17.51
CA GLU A 261 0.31 24.93 16.78
C GLU A 261 -1.04 25.17 17.48
N ARG A 262 -1.63 24.13 18.08
CA ARG A 262 -2.84 24.27 18.91
C ARG A 262 -2.60 25.03 20.22
N SER A 263 -1.41 24.95 20.78
CA SER A 263 -1.08 25.69 22.00
C SER A 263 -0.84 27.19 21.77
N LEU A 264 -0.45 27.58 20.54
CA LEU A 264 -0.24 28.98 20.15
C LEU A 264 -1.51 29.70 19.66
N SER A 265 -2.61 28.96 19.47
CA SER A 265 -3.91 29.50 19.03
C SER A 265 -4.91 29.75 20.18
N HIS A 266 -4.44 29.64 21.42
CA HIS A 266 -5.12 30.02 22.66
C HIS A 266 -4.32 31.09 23.40
#